data_AF-D0A934-F1
#
_entry.id   AF-D0A934-F1
#
_cell.length_a   1.000
_cell.length_b   1.000
_cell.length_c   1.000
_cell.angle_alpha   90.00
_cell.angle_beta   90.00
_cell.angle_gamma   90.00
#
_symmetry.space_group_name_H-M   'P 1'
#
loop_
_entity.id
_entity.type
_entity.pdbx_description
1 polymer ?
#
loop_
_entity_poly.entity_id
_entity_poly.type
_entity_poly.pdbx_seq_one_letter_code
_entity_poly.pdbx_strand_id
1 'polypeptide(L)'
;MLRGTRGFLAVSPGVGIAPETTPVKYTPMMLNIQNMMWWNGKRNLYRATYREKTWYEISRTGAFTKGRRPVMRQKYSREALQAALAMVPPGFEVADVPRPPQRILAQSEGIVGRWYSNYWTLHSMRYQCLLAGVEWPLGERQRPRTNYDEPFFFADFEESKAIRDYRSRWINVNRSLVGMTKRMKEAEEEARYMQFRKLQDTFWSNRKVLVNRVKSMYNQGARTSAKDMPIKTINIKAFLSE
;
A
#
# COMPACT_ATOMS: atom_id res chain seq x y z
N MET A 1 -21.96 47.45 -0.54
CA MET A 1 -22.32 47.54 -1.98
C MET A 1 -21.85 46.29 -2.71
N LEU A 2 -22.73 45.29 -2.86
CA LEU A 2 -22.47 44.07 -3.61
C LEU A 2 -22.84 44.30 -5.08
N ARG A 3 -21.87 44.67 -5.93
CA ARG A 3 -22.04 44.53 -7.38
C ARG A 3 -21.69 43.10 -7.77
N GLY A 4 -22.67 42.21 -7.65
CA GLY A 4 -22.63 40.90 -8.28
C GLY A 4 -22.70 41.09 -9.80
N THR A 5 -21.57 40.95 -10.49
CA THR A 5 -21.57 40.75 -11.94
C THR A 5 -22.20 39.39 -12.21
N ARG A 6 -23.44 39.40 -12.72
CA ARG A 6 -24.11 38.25 -13.33
C ARG A 6 -23.25 37.75 -14.50
N GLY A 7 -22.37 36.80 -14.23
CA GLY A 7 -21.75 35.97 -15.25
C GLY A 7 -22.75 34.90 -15.64
N PHE A 8 -23.38 35.03 -16.80
CA PHE A 8 -24.23 33.99 -17.38
C PHE A 8 -23.42 32.69 -17.48
N LEU A 9 -23.91 31.64 -16.83
CA LEU A 9 -23.38 30.28 -16.95
C LEU A 9 -23.57 29.81 -18.40
N ALA A 10 -22.49 29.35 -19.03
CA ALA A 10 -22.57 28.69 -20.32
C ALA A 10 -23.24 27.33 -20.14
N VAL A 11 -24.32 27.12 -20.89
CA VAL A 11 -24.97 25.82 -21.09
C VAL A 11 -23.97 24.90 -21.80
N SER A 12 -23.87 23.64 -21.36
CA SER A 12 -23.03 22.60 -21.95
C SER A 12 -23.21 22.50 -23.46
N PRO A 13 -22.14 22.31 -24.27
CA PRO A 13 -22.30 22.11 -25.70
C PRO A 13 -22.95 20.75 -25.95
N GLY A 14 -24.22 20.78 -26.35
CA GLY A 14 -24.89 19.62 -26.93
C GLY A 14 -24.19 19.23 -28.23
N VAL A 15 -23.94 17.94 -28.39
CA VAL A 15 -23.49 17.31 -29.63
C VAL A 15 -24.50 17.68 -30.73
N GLY A 16 -24.10 18.49 -31.71
CA GLY A 16 -24.89 18.71 -32.93
C GLY A 16 -25.20 20.16 -33.34
N ILE A 17 -24.71 21.19 -32.65
CA ILE A 17 -24.93 22.58 -33.09
C ILE A 17 -23.73 23.06 -33.92
N ALA A 18 -24.01 23.50 -35.15
CA ALA A 18 -23.03 24.01 -36.10
C ALA A 18 -22.17 25.14 -35.48
N PRO A 19 -20.84 25.17 -35.73
CA PRO A 19 -19.89 26.08 -35.07
C PRO A 19 -20.07 27.57 -35.45
N GLU A 20 -20.98 27.91 -36.35
CA GLU A 20 -21.09 29.26 -36.92
C GLU A 20 -22.15 30.16 -36.25
N THR A 21 -23.09 29.62 -35.45
CA THR A 21 -24.25 30.41 -34.96
C THR A 21 -24.34 30.57 -33.44
N THR A 22 -23.42 29.99 -32.67
CA THR A 22 -23.28 30.32 -31.24
C THR A 22 -21.98 31.05 -31.02
N PRO A 23 -21.97 32.31 -30.54
CA PRO A 23 -20.74 32.97 -30.18
C PRO A 23 -20.17 32.23 -28.97
N VAL A 24 -19.26 31.29 -29.21
CA VAL A 24 -18.39 30.74 -28.18
C VAL A 24 -17.63 31.96 -27.65
N LYS A 25 -18.08 32.49 -26.51
CA LYS A 25 -17.40 33.60 -25.84
C LYS A 25 -16.08 33.05 -25.33
N TYR A 26 -15.08 33.06 -26.19
CA TYR A 26 -13.73 32.65 -25.85
C TYR A 26 -13.27 33.51 -24.67
N THR A 27 -12.95 32.85 -23.56
CA THR A 27 -12.44 33.55 -22.38
C THR A 27 -10.91 33.60 -22.48
N PRO A 28 -10.25 34.68 -22.01
CA PRO A 28 -8.79 34.80 -22.11
C PRO A 28 -8.01 33.63 -21.48
N MET A 29 -8.58 32.99 -20.46
CA MET A 29 -7.99 31.82 -19.79
C MET A 29 -8.11 30.54 -20.63
N MET A 30 -9.18 30.41 -21.43
CA MET A 30 -9.39 29.32 -22.39
C MET A 30 -8.49 29.46 -23.62
N LEU A 31 -8.26 30.69 -24.08
CA LEU A 31 -7.36 31.00 -25.20
C LEU A 31 -5.87 31.02 -24.83
N ASN A 32 -5.52 30.66 -23.58
CA ASN A 32 -4.15 30.70 -23.07
C ASN A 32 -3.45 32.08 -23.19
N ILE A 33 -4.22 33.17 -23.22
CA ILE A 33 -3.68 34.53 -23.36
C ILE A 33 -2.97 34.92 -22.05
N GLN A 34 -1.69 35.30 -22.18
CA GLN A 34 -0.83 35.68 -21.06
C GLN A 34 -1.07 37.12 -20.61
N ASN A 35 -2.19 37.35 -19.92
CA ASN A 35 -2.51 38.66 -19.31
C ASN A 35 -1.90 38.79 -17.92
N MET A 36 -0.77 39.47 -17.84
CA MET A 36 -0.08 39.80 -16.59
C MET A 36 0.22 41.30 -16.55
N MET A 37 -0.08 41.93 -15.41
CA MET A 37 0.03 43.39 -15.26
C MET A 37 1.45 43.90 -15.56
N TRP A 38 2.46 43.17 -15.09
CA TRP A 38 3.88 43.51 -15.31
C TRP A 38 4.38 43.17 -16.73
N TRP A 39 3.61 42.44 -17.53
CA TRP A 39 3.98 42.04 -18.88
C TRP A 39 3.30 42.93 -19.94
N ASN A 40 1.97 43.01 -19.89
CA ASN A 40 1.17 43.70 -20.91
C ASN A 40 0.16 44.70 -20.34
N GLY A 41 0.28 45.06 -19.05
CA GLY A 41 -0.64 45.98 -18.38
C GLY A 41 -2.07 45.46 -18.22
N LYS A 42 -2.36 44.19 -18.59
CA LYS A 42 -3.70 43.60 -18.53
C LYS A 42 -3.78 42.52 -17.45
N ARG A 43 -5.00 42.27 -16.97
CA ARG A 43 -5.31 41.23 -15.98
C ARG A 43 -6.63 40.56 -16.33
N ASN A 44 -6.69 39.24 -16.23
CA ASN A 44 -7.95 38.49 -16.41
C ASN A 44 -8.97 38.90 -15.32
N LEU A 45 -10.25 39.03 -15.68
CA LEU A 45 -11.31 39.48 -14.77
C LEU A 45 -11.72 38.42 -13.73
N TYR A 46 -11.60 37.13 -14.07
CA TYR A 46 -12.06 36.01 -13.23
C TYR A 46 -11.11 35.61 -12.08
N ARG A 47 -9.96 36.28 -11.91
CA ARG A 47 -9.03 35.96 -10.82
C ARG A 47 -9.25 36.85 -9.60
N ALA A 48 -9.02 36.30 -8.41
CA ALA A 48 -8.95 37.07 -7.18
C ALA A 48 -7.84 38.14 -7.25
N THR A 49 -8.13 39.32 -6.68
CA THR A 49 -7.19 40.45 -6.58
C THR A 49 -6.02 40.12 -5.67
N TYR A 50 -6.29 39.54 -4.51
CA TYR A 50 -5.29 39.07 -3.55
C TYR A 50 -5.33 37.55 -3.44
N ARG A 51 -4.15 36.93 -3.25
CA ARG A 51 -4.00 35.50 -3.00
C ARG A 51 -3.05 35.35 -1.82
N GLU A 52 -3.57 34.87 -0.69
CA GLU A 52 -2.77 34.66 0.54
C GLU A 52 -1.56 33.74 0.28
N LYS A 53 -1.77 32.69 -0.52
CA LYS A 53 -0.74 31.74 -0.92
C LYS A 53 -0.78 31.58 -2.43
N THR A 54 0.40 31.54 -3.05
CA THR A 54 0.52 31.27 -4.49
C THR A 54 0.21 29.80 -4.81
N TRP A 55 -0.02 29.49 -6.08
CA TRP A 55 -0.33 28.13 -6.53
C TRP A 55 0.77 27.13 -6.15
N TYR A 56 2.03 27.57 -6.16
CA TYR A 56 3.19 26.75 -5.79
C TYR A 56 3.17 26.38 -4.30
N GLU A 57 2.82 27.33 -3.42
CA GLU A 57 2.67 27.07 -1.98
C GLU A 57 1.49 26.15 -1.68
N ILE A 58 0.39 26.27 -2.43
CA ILE A 58 -0.77 25.37 -2.33
C ILE A 58 -0.39 23.95 -2.79
N SER A 59 0.41 23.84 -3.86
CA SER A 59 0.87 22.57 -4.43
C SER A 59 1.85 21.84 -3.52
N ARG A 60 2.59 22.55 -2.65
CA ARG A 60 3.54 21.98 -1.68
C ARG A 60 2.83 21.28 -0.51
N THR A 61 2.17 20.16 -0.79
CA THR A 61 1.36 19.41 0.18
C THR A 61 2.15 18.92 1.39
N GLY A 62 3.46 18.69 1.28
CA GLY A 62 4.30 18.26 2.41
C GLY A 62 4.38 19.28 3.56
N ALA A 63 4.23 20.57 3.24
CA ALA A 63 4.15 21.64 4.25
C ALA A 63 2.73 21.77 4.84
N PHE A 64 1.72 21.26 4.14
CA PHE A 64 0.31 21.37 4.52
C PHE A 64 -0.21 20.14 5.28
N THR A 65 0.06 18.93 4.79
CA THR A 65 -0.41 17.68 5.40
C THR A 65 0.58 17.13 6.41
N LYS A 66 0.15 16.16 7.23
CA LYS A 66 1.04 15.37 8.07
C LYS A 66 1.67 14.25 7.23
N GLY A 67 2.78 14.56 6.58
CA GLY A 67 3.76 13.59 6.10
C GLY A 67 4.79 13.30 7.21
N ARG A 68 6.00 13.82 7.03
CA ARG A 68 7.12 13.61 7.98
C ARG A 68 7.29 14.74 9.00
N ARG A 69 6.93 15.98 8.67
CA ARG A 69 7.16 17.15 9.54
C ARG A 69 6.54 16.97 10.95
N PRO A 70 7.20 17.45 12.01
CA PRO A 70 6.56 17.60 13.31
C PRO A 70 5.46 18.67 13.21
N VAL A 71 4.34 18.43 13.91
CA VAL A 71 3.17 19.33 13.91
C VAL A 71 3.05 20.13 15.20
N MET A 72 3.55 19.59 16.31
CA MET A 72 3.66 20.27 17.60
C MET A 72 5.13 20.58 17.88
N ARG A 73 5.44 21.88 18.02
CA ARG A 73 6.81 22.35 18.30
C ARG A 73 7.13 22.32 19.80
N GLN A 74 6.13 22.55 20.64
CA GLN A 74 6.25 22.58 22.09
C GLN A 74 6.56 21.19 22.62
N LYS A 75 7.50 21.11 23.56
CA LYS A 75 7.90 19.89 24.26
C LYS A 75 7.69 20.14 25.74
N TYR A 76 6.77 19.41 26.33
CA TYR A 76 6.36 19.63 27.72
C TYR A 76 7.14 18.74 28.68
N SER A 77 7.34 19.23 29.90
CA SER A 77 7.87 18.44 31.02
C SER A 77 6.83 17.44 31.52
N ARG A 78 7.24 16.48 32.35
CA ARG A 78 6.34 15.48 32.96
C ARG A 78 5.15 16.13 33.70
N GLU A 79 5.43 17.15 34.50
CA GLU A 79 4.40 17.88 35.27
C GLU A 79 3.39 18.57 34.36
N ALA A 80 3.86 19.24 33.29
CA ALA A 80 3.00 19.90 32.33
C ALA A 80 2.13 18.89 31.55
N LEU A 81 2.67 17.70 31.24
CA LEU A 81 1.89 16.61 30.63
C LEU A 81 0.81 16.09 31.57
N GLN A 82 1.14 15.88 32.85
CA GLN A 82 0.17 15.43 33.87
C GLN A 82 -0.94 16.46 34.08
N ALA A 83 -0.59 17.75 34.17
CA ALA A 83 -1.57 18.83 34.24
C ALA A 83 -2.47 18.86 32.99
N ALA A 84 -1.89 18.67 31.79
CA ALA A 84 -2.66 18.60 30.57
C ALA A 84 -3.66 17.44 30.56
N LEU A 85 -3.23 16.25 31.01
CA LEU A 85 -4.07 15.06 31.12
C LEU A 85 -5.21 15.28 32.13
N ALA A 86 -4.94 15.94 33.25
CA ALA A 86 -5.95 16.27 34.26
C ALA A 86 -7.04 17.23 33.73
N MET A 87 -6.75 18.03 32.70
CA MET A 87 -7.74 18.90 32.05
C MET A 87 -8.68 18.15 31.09
N VAL A 88 -8.37 16.91 30.74
CA VAL A 88 -9.20 16.12 29.82
C VAL A 88 -10.42 15.59 30.58
N PRO A 89 -11.64 15.73 30.04
CA PRO A 89 -12.84 15.24 30.72
C PRO A 89 -12.81 13.72 30.89
N PRO A 90 -13.43 13.19 31.96
CA PRO A 90 -13.56 11.75 32.15
C PRO A 90 -14.42 11.12 31.05
N GLY A 91 -14.17 9.85 30.73
CA GLY A 91 -14.91 9.10 29.70
C GLY A 91 -14.55 9.45 28.25
N PHE A 92 -13.51 10.26 28.03
CA PHE A 92 -12.96 10.53 26.70
C PHE A 92 -12.06 9.39 26.24
N GLU A 93 -12.27 8.89 25.01
CA GLU A 93 -11.38 7.93 24.36
C GLU A 93 -10.68 8.54 23.14
N VAL A 94 -9.43 8.14 22.90
CA VAL A 94 -8.69 8.58 21.69
C VAL A 94 -9.41 8.17 20.39
N ALA A 95 -10.23 7.11 20.44
CA ALA A 95 -11.01 6.64 19.29
C ALA A 95 -12.10 7.63 18.84
N ASP A 96 -12.58 8.50 19.74
CA ASP A 96 -13.65 9.47 19.46
C ASP A 96 -13.20 10.62 18.55
N VAL A 97 -11.89 10.81 18.39
CA VAL A 97 -11.33 11.88 17.58
C VAL A 97 -10.85 11.33 16.23
N PRO A 98 -11.63 11.48 15.15
CA PRO A 98 -11.24 11.01 13.84
C PRO A 98 -10.06 11.82 13.30
N ARG A 99 -9.23 11.16 12.48
CA ARG A 99 -8.16 11.86 11.74
C ARG A 99 -8.79 12.87 10.76
N PRO A 100 -8.39 14.15 10.77
CA PRO A 100 -8.92 15.12 9.82
C PRO A 100 -8.55 14.75 8.37
N PRO A 101 -9.37 15.16 7.38
CA PRO A 101 -9.11 14.85 5.97
C PRO A 101 -7.89 15.62 5.44
N GLN A 102 -7.30 15.14 4.35
CA GLN A 102 -6.04 15.70 3.79
C GLN A 102 -6.17 17.14 3.28
N ARG A 103 -7.39 17.63 3.07
CA ARG A 103 -7.68 19.01 2.65
C ARG A 103 -7.63 20.02 3.80
N ILE A 104 -7.49 19.55 5.04
CA ILE A 104 -7.35 20.39 6.23
C ILE A 104 -5.88 20.43 6.65
N LEU A 105 -5.42 21.62 7.02
CA LEU A 105 -4.05 21.86 7.44
C LEU A 105 -3.73 21.00 8.68
N ALA A 106 -2.64 20.25 8.62
CA ALA A 106 -2.18 19.49 9.77
C ALA A 106 -1.40 20.40 10.74
N GLN A 107 -2.08 20.94 11.74
CA GLN A 107 -1.47 21.80 12.75
C GLN A 107 -1.79 21.33 14.16
N SER A 108 -0.84 21.51 15.07
CA SER A 108 -1.04 21.30 16.51
C SER A 108 -0.79 22.60 17.24
N GLU A 109 -1.80 23.04 17.97
CA GLU A 109 -1.83 24.38 18.60
C GLU A 109 -1.08 24.41 19.94
N GLY A 110 -0.84 23.25 20.55
CA GLY A 110 -0.35 23.12 21.93
C GLY A 110 -1.50 22.90 22.92
N ILE A 111 -1.25 23.14 24.20
CA ILE A 111 -2.27 22.99 25.26
C ILE A 111 -3.06 24.32 25.36
N VAL A 112 -3.81 24.63 24.30
CA VAL A 112 -4.73 25.78 24.28
C VAL A 112 -6.16 25.26 24.30
N GLY A 113 -6.93 25.66 25.31
CA GLY A 113 -8.32 25.23 25.47
C GLY A 113 -8.49 23.70 25.47
N ARG A 114 -9.39 23.20 24.61
CA ARG A 114 -9.72 21.77 24.50
C ARG A 114 -8.76 21.03 23.56
N TRP A 115 -7.49 20.98 23.94
CA TRP A 115 -6.41 20.41 23.12
C TRP A 115 -6.65 18.95 22.69
N TYR A 116 -7.40 18.19 23.50
CA TYR A 116 -7.77 16.79 23.24
C TYR A 116 -8.71 16.62 22.03
N SER A 117 -9.41 17.68 21.60
CA SER A 117 -10.24 17.65 20.38
C SER A 117 -9.40 17.70 19.09
N ASN A 118 -8.21 18.29 19.16
CA ASN A 118 -7.32 18.33 18.00
C ASN A 118 -6.57 17.00 17.88
N TYR A 119 -6.91 16.22 16.84
CA TYR A 119 -6.30 14.92 16.54
C TYR A 119 -4.76 14.94 16.57
N TRP A 120 -4.14 15.95 15.95
CA TRP A 120 -2.70 16.03 15.83
C TRP A 120 -2.04 16.36 17.17
N THR A 121 -2.64 17.28 17.94
CA THR A 121 -2.16 17.63 19.28
C THR A 121 -2.28 16.44 20.23
N LEU A 122 -3.44 15.75 20.22
CA LEU A 122 -3.69 14.57 21.04
C LEU A 122 -2.61 13.48 20.85
N HIS A 123 -2.32 13.14 19.59
CA HIS A 123 -1.31 12.10 19.29
C HIS A 123 0.13 12.58 19.51
N SER A 124 0.39 13.89 19.40
CA SER A 124 1.70 14.46 19.73
C SER A 124 1.95 14.42 21.24
N MET A 125 0.93 14.73 22.05
CA MET A 125 0.97 14.61 23.51
C MET A 125 1.14 13.15 23.93
N ARG A 126 0.41 12.21 23.32
CA ARG A 126 0.59 10.77 23.56
C ARG A 126 2.03 10.32 23.35
N TYR A 127 2.66 10.77 22.25
CA TYR A 127 4.06 10.45 21.98
C TYR A 127 5.01 11.08 22.99
N GLN A 128 4.75 12.32 23.45
CA GLN A 128 5.55 12.94 24.51
C GLN A 128 5.38 12.24 25.87
N CYS A 129 4.16 11.83 26.24
CA CYS A 129 3.91 11.02 27.43
C CYS A 129 4.68 9.70 27.38
N LEU A 130 4.66 9.02 26.23
CA LEU A 130 5.43 7.80 26.01
C LEU A 130 6.94 8.03 26.19
N LEU A 131 7.49 9.09 25.58
CA LEU A 131 8.92 9.43 25.72
C LEU A 131 9.29 9.79 27.17
N ALA A 132 8.39 10.46 27.88
CA ALA A 132 8.60 10.88 29.25
C ALA A 132 8.29 9.78 30.27
N GLY A 133 7.70 8.65 29.88
CA GLY A 133 7.24 7.61 30.80
C GLY A 133 6.05 8.03 31.66
N VAL A 134 5.25 8.99 31.19
CA VAL A 134 3.97 9.37 31.83
C VAL A 134 2.89 8.41 31.35
N GLU A 135 2.11 7.88 32.29
CA GLU A 135 0.99 6.99 32.00
C GLU A 135 -0.05 7.68 31.11
N TRP A 136 -0.62 6.92 30.16
CA TRP A 136 -1.56 7.44 29.16
C TRP A 136 -2.94 6.80 29.38
N PRO A 137 -3.85 7.49 30.08
CA PRO A 137 -5.13 6.89 30.50
C PRO A 137 -6.21 6.94 29.42
N LEU A 138 -6.02 7.69 28.33
CA LEU A 138 -7.06 7.98 27.33
C LEU A 138 -7.28 6.84 26.30
N GLY A 139 -6.56 5.73 26.45
CA GLY A 139 -6.64 4.55 25.58
C GLY A 139 -5.95 4.69 24.23
N GLU A 140 -6.08 3.66 23.39
CA GLU A 140 -5.55 3.65 22.02
C GLU A 140 -6.57 4.15 20.98
N ARG A 141 -6.05 4.62 19.83
CA ARG A 141 -6.87 5.02 18.67
C ARG A 141 -7.73 3.88 18.10
N GLN A 142 -7.23 2.65 18.21
CA GLN A 142 -7.92 1.47 17.71
C GLN A 142 -7.75 0.37 18.75
N ARG A 143 -8.86 -0.18 19.23
CA ARG A 143 -8.86 -1.32 20.13
C ARG A 143 -8.78 -2.62 19.31
N PRO A 144 -7.65 -3.36 19.34
CA PRO A 144 -7.55 -4.62 18.62
C PRO A 144 -8.41 -5.68 19.31
N ARG A 145 -9.33 -6.31 18.56
CA ARG A 145 -10.10 -7.45 19.04
C ARG A 145 -9.42 -8.74 18.60
N THR A 146 -8.82 -9.45 19.54
CA THR A 146 -8.08 -10.69 19.29
C THR A 146 -9.01 -11.91 19.32
N ASN A 147 -9.91 -11.94 20.30
CA ASN A 147 -10.84 -13.05 20.55
C ASN A 147 -12.28 -12.70 20.16
N TYR A 148 -13.14 -13.71 20.13
CA TYR A 148 -14.57 -13.58 19.81
C TYR A 148 -15.39 -13.40 21.09
N ASP A 149 -15.07 -12.36 21.88
CA ASP A 149 -15.79 -12.05 23.13
C ASP A 149 -17.01 -11.14 22.87
N GLU A 150 -17.91 -10.95 23.81
CA GLU A 150 -19.04 -10.04 23.62
C GLU A 150 -18.60 -8.57 23.35
N PRO A 151 -19.32 -7.80 22.51
CA PRO A 151 -20.55 -8.16 21.79
C PRO A 151 -20.28 -8.93 20.48
N PHE A 152 -21.11 -9.94 20.20
CA PHE A 152 -20.99 -10.77 18.99
C PHE A 152 -21.52 -10.08 17.73
N PHE A 153 -22.65 -9.40 17.84
CA PHE A 153 -23.22 -8.57 16.78
C PHE A 153 -22.96 -7.10 17.08
N PHE A 154 -22.74 -6.31 16.03
CA PHE A 154 -22.62 -4.87 16.11
C PHE A 154 -23.29 -4.25 14.87
N ALA A 155 -23.82 -3.04 15.01
CA ALA A 155 -24.33 -2.26 13.88
C ALA A 155 -23.29 -1.21 13.46
N ASP A 156 -22.91 -1.21 12.18
CA ASP A 156 -21.98 -0.24 11.59
C ASP A 156 -22.50 0.30 10.26
N PHE A 157 -23.42 1.27 10.33
CA PHE A 157 -23.97 1.93 9.13
C PHE A 157 -22.92 2.69 8.29
N GLU A 158 -21.75 2.99 8.85
CA GLU A 158 -20.62 3.56 8.11
C GLU A 158 -19.80 2.52 7.32
N GLU A 159 -20.15 1.23 7.43
CA GLU A 159 -19.55 0.07 6.74
C GLU A 159 -18.02 -0.06 6.93
N SER A 160 -17.46 0.66 7.90
CA SER A 160 -16.03 0.77 8.10
C SER A 160 -15.52 -0.17 9.19
N LYS A 161 -16.35 -0.52 10.18
CA LYS A 161 -15.93 -1.29 11.35
C LYS A 161 -15.64 -2.75 10.97
N ALA A 162 -16.48 -3.36 10.14
CA ALA A 162 -16.26 -4.72 9.63
C ALA A 162 -14.94 -4.86 8.84
N ILE A 163 -14.64 -3.92 7.94
CA ILE A 163 -13.40 -3.93 7.14
C ILE A 163 -12.17 -3.65 8.01
N ARG A 164 -12.31 -2.78 9.02
CA ARG A 164 -11.22 -2.41 9.93
C ARG A 164 -11.04 -3.38 11.09
N ASP A 165 -11.85 -4.44 11.22
CA ASP A 165 -11.67 -5.45 12.26
C ASP A 165 -10.28 -6.10 12.10
N TYR A 166 -9.56 -6.21 13.22
CA TYR A 166 -8.24 -6.86 13.25
C TYR A 166 -8.32 -8.30 12.74
N ARG A 167 -9.39 -9.03 13.07
CA ARG A 167 -9.61 -10.42 12.62
C ARG A 167 -9.75 -10.51 11.11
N SER A 168 -10.53 -9.60 10.50
CA SER A 168 -10.68 -9.53 9.05
C SER A 168 -9.34 -9.27 8.35
N ARG A 169 -8.56 -8.29 8.83
CA ARG A 169 -7.21 -8.01 8.31
C ARG A 169 -6.27 -9.20 8.47
N TRP A 170 -6.28 -9.84 9.63
CA TRP A 170 -5.45 -11.00 9.92
C TRP A 170 -5.75 -12.18 8.99
N ILE A 171 -7.04 -12.50 8.78
CA ILE A 171 -7.46 -13.53 7.83
C ILE A 171 -7.02 -13.19 6.40
N ASN A 172 -7.20 -11.95 5.95
CA ASN A 172 -6.80 -11.54 4.61
C ASN A 172 -5.28 -11.65 4.39
N VAL A 173 -4.48 -11.27 5.39
CA VAL A 173 -3.02 -11.47 5.35
C VAL A 173 -2.69 -12.97 5.29
N ASN A 174 -3.29 -13.80 6.14
CA ASN A 174 -3.04 -15.25 6.09
C ASN A 174 -3.42 -15.87 4.74
N ARG A 175 -4.57 -15.49 4.17
CA ARG A 175 -4.97 -15.91 2.82
C ARG A 175 -3.95 -15.52 1.76
N SER A 176 -3.39 -14.31 1.86
CA SER A 176 -2.31 -13.89 0.96
C SER A 176 -1.04 -14.72 1.15
N LEU A 177 -0.67 -15.02 2.40
CA LEU A 177 0.53 -15.77 2.73
C LEU A 177 0.47 -17.21 2.23
N VAL A 178 -0.64 -17.91 2.49
CA VAL A 178 -0.83 -19.29 2.00
C VAL A 178 -1.10 -19.35 0.50
N GLY A 179 -1.61 -18.26 -0.10
CA GLY A 179 -1.76 -18.13 -1.54
C GLY A 179 -0.44 -17.95 -2.30
N MET A 180 0.68 -17.68 -1.60
CA MET A 180 1.99 -17.57 -2.24
C MET A 180 2.49 -18.97 -2.67
N THR A 181 2.42 -19.25 -3.98
CA THR A 181 2.77 -20.55 -4.55
C THR A 181 4.08 -20.56 -5.36
N LYS A 182 4.88 -19.49 -5.30
CA LYS A 182 6.12 -19.37 -6.12
C LYS A 182 7.05 -20.57 -5.96
N ARG A 183 7.35 -20.98 -4.71
CA ARG A 183 8.22 -22.13 -4.43
C ARG A 183 7.61 -23.46 -4.86
N MET A 184 6.28 -23.58 -4.87
CA MET A 184 5.61 -24.80 -5.33
C MET A 184 5.78 -24.96 -6.84
N LYS A 185 5.66 -23.86 -7.60
CA LYS A 185 5.92 -23.87 -9.05
C LYS A 185 7.38 -24.16 -9.37
N GLU A 186 8.30 -23.60 -8.60
CA GLU A 186 9.73 -23.91 -8.73
C GLU A 186 10.03 -25.39 -8.43
N ALA A 187 9.42 -25.96 -7.39
CA ALA A 187 9.55 -27.39 -7.08
C ALA A 187 8.90 -28.29 -8.13
N GLU A 188 7.80 -27.86 -8.76
CA GLU A 188 7.17 -28.56 -9.87
C GLU A 188 8.10 -28.58 -11.11
N GLU A 189 8.74 -27.45 -11.42
CA GLU A 189 9.75 -27.37 -12.47
C GLU A 189 10.97 -28.24 -12.15
N GLU A 190 11.46 -28.23 -10.91
CA GLU A 190 12.54 -29.12 -10.46
C GLU A 190 12.15 -30.59 -10.61
N ALA A 191 10.93 -30.97 -10.20
CA ALA A 191 10.42 -32.34 -10.33
C ALA A 191 10.36 -32.78 -11.79
N ARG A 192 9.96 -31.89 -12.70
CA ARG A 192 9.97 -32.13 -14.15
C ARG A 192 11.37 -32.48 -14.64
N TYR A 193 12.40 -31.73 -14.24
CA TYR A 193 13.78 -32.05 -14.62
C TYR A 193 14.34 -33.28 -13.90
N MET A 194 13.90 -33.55 -12.66
CA MET A 194 14.34 -34.74 -11.92
C MET A 194 13.86 -36.06 -12.52
N GLN A 195 12.82 -36.06 -13.35
CA GLN A 195 12.44 -37.24 -14.15
C GLN A 195 13.59 -37.69 -15.06
N PHE A 196 14.22 -36.76 -15.76
CA PHE A 196 15.35 -37.05 -16.64
C PHE A 196 16.61 -37.45 -15.87
N ARG A 197 16.86 -36.82 -14.71
CA ARG A 197 17.97 -37.21 -13.82
C ARG A 197 17.83 -38.65 -13.33
N LYS A 198 16.64 -39.04 -12.86
CA LYS A 198 16.35 -40.43 -12.43
C LYS A 198 16.54 -41.42 -13.58
N LEU A 199 16.11 -41.06 -14.79
CA LEU A 199 16.30 -41.90 -15.97
C LEU A 199 17.80 -42.08 -16.27
N GLN A 200 18.58 -41.00 -16.27
CA GLN A 200 20.04 -41.04 -16.46
C GLN A 200 20.74 -41.92 -15.41
N ASP A 201 20.39 -41.77 -14.13
CA ASP A 201 20.94 -42.56 -13.03
C ASP A 201 20.60 -44.04 -13.15
N THR A 202 19.39 -44.35 -13.63
CA THR A 202 18.94 -45.71 -13.91
C THR A 202 19.74 -46.32 -15.06
N PHE A 203 19.94 -45.58 -16.15
CA PHE A 203 20.78 -46.02 -17.27
C PHE A 203 22.24 -46.22 -16.86
N TRP A 204 22.80 -45.34 -16.03
CA TRP A 204 24.13 -45.51 -15.48
C TRP A 204 24.25 -46.77 -14.62
N SER A 205 23.30 -46.98 -13.72
CA SER A 205 23.24 -48.15 -12.84
C SER A 205 23.09 -49.45 -13.64
N ASN A 206 22.21 -49.47 -14.64
CA ASN A 206 22.03 -50.61 -15.54
C ASN A 206 23.32 -50.95 -16.31
N ARG A 207 24.02 -49.94 -16.84
CA ARG A 207 25.33 -50.13 -17.48
C ARG A 207 26.35 -50.72 -16.51
N LYS A 208 26.42 -50.20 -15.28
CA LYS A 208 27.34 -50.70 -14.25
C LYS A 208 27.07 -52.17 -13.92
N VAL A 209 25.80 -52.55 -13.76
CA VAL A 209 25.40 -53.95 -13.49
C VAL A 209 25.79 -54.87 -14.66
N LEU A 210 25.54 -54.44 -15.90
CA LEU A 210 25.93 -55.20 -17.09
C LEU A 210 27.44 -55.39 -17.19
N VAL A 211 28.22 -54.33 -16.98
CA VAL A 211 29.70 -54.41 -16.96
C VAL A 211 30.18 -55.39 -15.89
N ASN A 212 29.61 -55.34 -14.68
CA ASN A 212 29.97 -56.26 -13.61
C ASN A 212 29.65 -57.72 -13.95
N ARG A 213 28.51 -57.98 -14.61
CA ARG A 213 28.14 -59.32 -15.08
C ARG A 213 29.08 -59.83 -16.17
N VAL A 214 29.48 -58.97 -17.11
CA VAL A 214 30.46 -59.33 -18.14
C VAL A 214 31.82 -59.65 -17.51
N LYS A 215 32.24 -58.88 -16.50
CA LYS A 215 33.46 -59.14 -15.72
C LYS A 215 33.37 -60.48 -14.98
N SER A 216 32.23 -60.82 -14.37
CA SER A 216 32.07 -62.10 -13.67
C SER A 216 32.08 -63.29 -14.64
N MET A 217 31.42 -63.17 -15.80
CA MET A 217 31.45 -64.22 -16.85
C MET A 217 32.86 -64.45 -17.40
N TYR A 218 33.65 -63.38 -17.58
CA TYR A 218 35.06 -63.48 -17.96
C TYR A 218 35.85 -64.28 -16.92
N ASN A 219 35.69 -63.96 -15.64
CA ASN A 219 36.38 -64.64 -14.55
C ASN A 219 35.96 -66.11 -14.39
N GLN A 220 34.74 -66.48 -14.78
CA GLN A 220 34.24 -67.86 -14.76
C GLN A 220 34.71 -68.70 -15.96
N GLY A 221 35.39 -68.10 -16.95
CA GLY A 221 35.86 -68.81 -18.15
C GLY A 221 34.78 -69.07 -19.21
N ALA A 222 33.56 -68.56 -19.02
CA ALA A 222 32.42 -68.76 -19.94
C ALA A 222 32.39 -67.75 -21.11
N ARG A 223 33.50 -67.06 -21.39
CA ARG A 223 33.57 -65.95 -22.36
C ARG A 223 34.37 -66.36 -23.58
N THR A 224 33.76 -67.17 -24.46
CA THR A 224 34.42 -67.76 -25.63
C THR A 224 34.06 -67.07 -26.95
N SER A 225 32.96 -66.29 -27.03
CA SER A 225 32.57 -65.55 -28.25
C SER A 225 31.79 -64.26 -27.96
N ALA A 226 31.84 -63.30 -28.90
CA ALA A 226 31.04 -62.05 -28.86
C ALA A 226 29.51 -62.29 -28.87
N LYS A 227 29.06 -63.49 -29.25
CA LYS A 227 27.64 -63.91 -29.24
C LYS A 227 27.09 -64.21 -27.85
N ASP A 228 27.94 -64.45 -26.84
CA ASP A 228 27.52 -64.77 -25.47
C ASP A 228 27.30 -63.52 -24.60
N MET A 229 27.55 -62.33 -25.15
CA MET A 229 27.30 -61.09 -24.41
C MET A 229 25.80 -60.83 -24.30
N PRO A 230 25.30 -60.33 -23.15
CA PRO A 230 23.90 -59.95 -23.02
C PRO A 230 23.58 -58.81 -24.01
N ILE A 231 22.84 -59.13 -25.09
CA ILE A 231 22.49 -58.25 -26.22
C ILE A 231 21.93 -56.86 -25.81
N LYS A 232 21.44 -56.71 -24.57
CA LYS A 232 21.03 -55.43 -23.99
C LYS A 232 22.17 -54.40 -23.81
N THR A 233 23.45 -54.77 -23.98
CA THR A 233 24.57 -53.82 -23.91
C THR A 233 24.68 -52.90 -25.13
N ILE A 234 24.17 -53.28 -26.30
CA ILE A 234 24.36 -52.53 -27.55
C ILE A 234 23.18 -51.59 -27.85
N ASN A 235 21.96 -51.94 -27.47
CA ASN A 235 20.75 -51.13 -27.73
C ASN A 235 20.35 -50.24 -26.55
N ILE A 236 21.32 -49.57 -25.92
CA ILE A 236 21.01 -48.48 -25.01
C ILE A 236 20.81 -47.22 -25.85
N LYS A 237 19.61 -47.09 -26.44
CA LYS A 237 19.11 -45.86 -27.06
C LYS A 237 18.92 -44.79 -25.97
N ALA A 238 20.01 -44.22 -25.48
CA ALA A 238 19.97 -43.23 -24.40
C ALA A 238 19.50 -41.84 -24.86
N PHE A 239 19.41 -41.59 -26.17
CA PHE A 239 18.99 -40.30 -26.74
C PHE A 239 18.30 -40.47 -28.11
N LEU A 240 17.23 -41.26 -28.19
CA LEU A 240 16.25 -41.02 -29.26
C LEU A 240 15.11 -40.20 -28.67
N SER A 241 15.38 -38.89 -28.61
CA SER A 241 14.33 -37.88 -28.70
C SER A 241 13.99 -37.71 -30.17
N GLU A 242 12.96 -38.43 -30.61
CA GLU A 242 11.90 -38.09 -31.59
C GLU A 242 11.10 -39.36 -31.92
#